data_AF-A0A7V3L2C9-F1
#
_entry.id   AF-A0A7V3L2C9-F1
#
_cell.length_a   1.000
_cell.length_b   1.000
_cell.length_c   1.000
_cell.angle_alpha   90.00
_cell.angle_beta   90.00
_cell.angle_gamma   90.00
#
_symmetry.space_group_name_H-M   'P 1'
#
loop_
_entity.id
_entity.type
_entity.pdbx_description
1 polymer ?
#
loop_
_entity_poly.entity_id
_entity_poly.type
_entity_poly.pdbx_seq_one_letter_code
_entity_poly.pdbx_strand_id
1 'polypeptide(L)'
;MRINGIDLDPSRNPATLDTYTWDLPAAASLCSKLEPFFAECGLAIGSAKCPSCLKATIAESPASANSAVIKDCTAYFIVTLDDGQKVIAVISPSGASSPVSPLATLVGGKALIVPLNTATAKWYVTEIAPHFAPRAFGTAPRLGIGARQTVTVWPGIIEGVKAIGGRAETIQNSAYRELAPKSVVLAPPIEEMAYLPGHGAVNIGHTGSSIEGFWLAGVVCHIENGCTEPYGADLDHVPVKSLDEVGLSHAKYLIDCGKHFTFFTLDASALFDLSTEDLSRRYGPAVDAAVELFNYIRSIKNGEPFDFEFSLDEGPALTEPAELRYVLQNLTDKNVNVAFVAPNVGFEKRVD
;
A
#
# COMPACT_ATOMS: atom_id res chain seq x y z
N MET A 1 -2.90 15.34 16.98
CA MET A 1 -3.24 14.30 17.97
C MET A 1 -1.97 13.81 18.66
N ARG A 2 -2.05 13.33 19.91
CA ARG A 2 -0.89 12.79 20.62
C ARG A 2 -1.05 11.29 20.86
N ILE A 3 -0.12 10.48 20.37
CA ILE A 3 -0.10 9.01 20.52
C ILE A 3 1.23 8.61 21.14
N ASN A 4 1.21 7.93 22.29
CA ASN A 4 2.42 7.46 22.99
C ASN A 4 3.54 8.52 23.14
N GLY A 5 3.15 9.78 23.37
CA GLY A 5 4.11 10.87 23.51
C GLY A 5 4.49 11.58 22.21
N ILE A 6 4.09 11.07 21.04
CA ILE A 6 4.35 11.62 19.71
C ILE A 6 3.21 12.54 19.30
N ASP A 7 3.53 13.79 18.95
CA ASP A 7 2.58 14.73 18.35
C ASP A 7 2.53 14.49 16.84
N LEU A 8 1.38 14.01 16.35
CA LEU A 8 1.12 13.69 14.96
C LEU A 8 -0.02 14.56 14.42
N ASP A 9 0.17 15.10 13.23
CA ASP A 9 -0.91 15.66 12.42
C ASP A 9 -1.19 14.71 11.25
N PRO A 10 -2.23 13.85 11.34
CA PRO A 10 -2.52 12.87 10.29
C PRO A 10 -2.89 13.51 8.95
N SER A 11 -3.45 14.73 8.95
CA SER A 11 -3.79 15.45 7.72
C SER A 11 -2.55 15.81 6.90
N ARG A 12 -1.41 16.02 7.59
CA ARG A 12 -0.12 16.36 6.98
C ARG A 12 0.80 15.15 6.80
N ASN A 13 0.51 14.05 7.49
CA ASN A 13 1.29 12.82 7.49
C ASN A 13 0.37 11.61 7.23
N PRO A 14 -0.30 11.55 6.06
CA PRO A 14 -1.39 10.61 5.81
C PRO A 14 -0.94 9.14 5.78
N ALA A 15 0.35 8.88 5.53
CA ALA A 15 0.91 7.54 5.43
C ALA A 15 1.33 6.93 6.79
N THR A 16 1.14 7.64 7.90
CA THR A 16 1.49 7.13 9.24
C THR A 16 0.40 6.21 9.79
N LEU A 17 -0.88 6.59 9.64
CA LEU A 17 -2.02 5.81 10.13
C LEU A 17 -2.62 4.95 9.03
N ASP A 18 -3.24 3.83 9.42
CA ASP A 18 -4.07 2.98 8.55
C ASP A 18 -5.51 3.50 8.42
N THR A 19 -5.72 4.80 8.69
CA THR A 19 -7.02 5.47 8.58
C THR A 19 -6.85 6.96 8.25
N TYR A 20 -7.75 7.45 7.39
CA TYR A 20 -8.02 8.88 7.21
C TYR A 20 -9.18 9.37 8.09
N THR A 21 -9.90 8.48 8.76
CA THR A 21 -10.92 8.83 9.77
C THR A 21 -10.41 8.46 11.16
N TRP A 22 -9.53 9.28 11.72
CA TRP A 22 -8.85 9.00 12.99
C TRP A 22 -9.68 9.37 14.23
N ASP A 23 -10.71 10.20 14.09
CA ASP A 23 -11.65 10.59 15.16
C ASP A 23 -13.09 10.40 14.67
N LEU A 24 -13.65 9.22 14.91
CA LEU A 24 -14.98 8.84 14.43
C LEU A 24 -16.10 9.77 14.95
N PRO A 25 -16.16 10.12 16.26
CA PRO A 25 -17.15 11.08 16.75
C PRO A 25 -17.04 12.46 16.10
N ALA A 26 -15.83 13.01 15.95
CA ALA A 26 -15.63 14.31 15.30
C ALA A 26 -16.03 14.25 13.82
N ALA A 27 -15.61 13.20 13.11
CA ALA A 27 -15.98 12.98 11.72
C ALA A 27 -17.51 12.89 11.54
N ALA A 28 -18.21 12.17 12.40
CA ALA A 28 -19.67 12.07 12.37
C ALA A 28 -20.33 13.43 12.60
N SER A 29 -19.83 14.23 13.54
CA SER A 29 -20.32 15.59 13.80
C SER A 29 -20.14 16.51 12.59
N LEU A 30 -18.99 16.46 11.92
CA LEU A 30 -18.72 17.22 10.70
C LEU A 30 -19.61 16.77 9.54
N CYS A 31 -19.82 15.47 9.37
CA CYS A 31 -20.69 14.93 8.32
C CYS A 31 -22.15 15.37 8.48
N SER A 32 -22.67 15.47 9.72
CA SER A 32 -24.02 15.98 9.96
C SER A 32 -24.20 17.44 9.50
N LYS A 33 -23.14 18.25 9.54
CA LYS A 33 -23.18 19.63 9.01
C LYS A 33 -23.25 19.67 7.48
N LEU A 34 -22.82 18.60 6.81
CA LEU A 34 -22.85 18.42 5.36
C LEU A 34 -24.13 17.72 4.85
N GLU A 35 -25.13 17.49 5.71
CA GLU A 35 -26.37 16.82 5.32
C GLU A 35 -27.10 17.48 4.13
N PRO A 36 -27.20 18.82 4.01
CA PRO A 36 -27.78 19.46 2.83
C PRO A 36 -27.03 19.11 1.53
N PHE A 37 -25.69 19.06 1.58
CA PHE A 37 -24.85 18.68 0.45
C PHE A 37 -25.10 17.22 0.04
N PHE A 38 -25.22 16.29 0.99
CA PHE A 38 -25.55 14.90 0.70
C PHE A 38 -26.97 14.74 0.13
N ALA A 39 -27.92 15.56 0.59
CA ALA A 39 -29.27 15.57 0.03
C ALA A 39 -29.28 16.04 -1.43
N GLU A 40 -28.51 17.08 -1.77
CA GLU A 40 -28.33 17.55 -3.14
C GLU A 40 -27.71 16.49 -4.05
N CYS A 41 -26.67 15.80 -3.57
CA CYS A 41 -26.08 14.66 -4.29
C CYS A 41 -27.14 13.56 -4.56
N GLY A 42 -27.99 13.26 -3.57
CA GLY A 42 -29.10 12.32 -3.72
C GLY A 42 -30.09 12.71 -4.83
N LEU A 43 -30.41 14.00 -4.94
CA LEU A 43 -31.26 14.53 -6.02
C LEU A 43 -30.58 14.45 -7.39
N ALA A 44 -29.28 14.73 -7.47
CA ALA A 44 -28.51 14.63 -8.71
C ALA A 44 -28.51 13.20 -9.27
N ILE A 45 -28.33 12.20 -8.39
CA ILE A 45 -28.38 10.78 -8.76
C ILE A 45 -29.79 10.40 -9.23
N GLY A 46 -30.83 10.85 -8.52
CA GLY A 46 -32.22 10.54 -8.84
C GLY A 46 -32.72 11.16 -10.14
N SER A 47 -32.23 12.35 -10.51
CA SER A 47 -32.72 13.13 -11.66
C SER A 47 -32.00 12.83 -12.97
N ALA A 48 -30.67 12.62 -12.96
CA ALA A 48 -29.88 12.52 -14.19
C ALA A 48 -29.19 11.16 -14.40
N LYS A 49 -29.17 10.28 -13.38
CA LYS A 49 -28.62 8.91 -13.42
C LYS A 49 -27.24 8.74 -14.10
N CYS A 50 -26.45 9.80 -14.28
CA CYS A 50 -25.17 9.71 -15.00
C CYS A 50 -24.00 10.25 -14.16
N PRO A 51 -22.81 9.62 -14.24
CA PRO A 51 -21.64 10.02 -13.46
C PRO A 51 -21.19 11.46 -13.69
N SER A 52 -21.39 12.02 -14.90
CA SER A 52 -21.01 13.40 -15.21
C SER A 52 -21.84 14.43 -14.43
N CYS A 53 -23.12 14.16 -14.19
CA CYS A 53 -23.97 15.04 -13.39
C CYS A 53 -23.56 15.00 -11.91
N LEU A 54 -23.27 13.81 -11.36
CA LEU A 54 -22.73 13.69 -10.02
C LEU A 54 -21.41 14.47 -9.87
N LYS A 55 -20.48 14.29 -10.83
CA LYS A 55 -19.21 15.01 -10.85
C LYS A 55 -19.40 16.54 -10.91
N ALA A 56 -20.38 17.02 -11.66
CA ALA A 56 -20.69 18.45 -11.71
C ALA A 56 -21.23 18.96 -10.36
N THR A 57 -22.11 18.21 -9.69
CA THR A 57 -22.64 18.57 -8.36
C THR A 57 -21.55 18.67 -7.30
N ILE A 58 -20.50 17.85 -7.40
CA ILE A 58 -19.43 17.81 -6.40
C ILE A 58 -18.17 18.59 -6.79
N ALA A 59 -18.14 19.25 -7.95
CA ALA A 59 -16.93 19.88 -8.48
C ALA A 59 -16.38 21.01 -7.57
N GLU A 60 -17.26 21.75 -6.90
CA GLU A 60 -16.92 22.85 -5.99
C GLU A 60 -17.20 22.49 -4.53
N SER A 61 -17.09 21.21 -4.18
CA SER A 61 -17.44 20.69 -2.87
C SER A 61 -16.23 20.03 -2.18
N PRO A 62 -16.35 19.66 -0.90
CA PRO A 62 -15.30 18.90 -0.20
C PRO A 62 -15.07 17.48 -0.74
N ALA A 63 -15.87 17.03 -1.72
CA ALA A 63 -15.75 15.69 -2.30
C ALA A 63 -14.73 15.63 -3.45
N SER A 64 -14.02 14.50 -3.53
CA SER A 64 -13.11 14.24 -4.62
C SER A 64 -13.88 13.78 -5.87
N ALA A 65 -13.95 14.65 -6.89
CA ALA A 65 -14.65 14.34 -8.14
C ALA A 65 -14.09 13.10 -8.87
N ASN A 66 -12.79 12.84 -8.74
CA ASN A 66 -12.15 11.66 -9.34
C ASN A 66 -12.56 10.35 -8.64
N SER A 67 -12.90 10.41 -7.36
CA SER A 67 -13.42 9.27 -6.60
C SER A 67 -14.90 8.97 -6.84
N ALA A 68 -15.60 9.74 -7.68
CA ALA A 68 -17.04 9.57 -7.87
C ALA A 68 -17.38 8.44 -8.84
N VAL A 69 -18.10 7.43 -8.32
CA VAL A 69 -18.58 6.27 -9.07
C VAL A 69 -20.06 6.06 -8.78
N ILE A 70 -20.82 5.66 -9.80
CA ILE A 70 -22.21 5.21 -9.65
C ILE A 70 -22.27 3.72 -9.99
N LYS A 71 -22.76 2.92 -9.05
CA LYS A 71 -22.99 1.47 -9.21
C LYS A 71 -24.38 1.14 -8.64
N ASP A 72 -25.21 0.45 -9.42
CA ASP A 72 -26.54 0.01 -9.00
C ASP A 72 -27.41 1.14 -8.39
N CYS A 73 -27.45 2.30 -9.07
CA CYS A 73 -28.13 3.52 -8.63
C CYS A 73 -27.65 4.10 -7.28
N THR A 74 -26.49 3.66 -6.79
CA THR A 74 -25.83 4.19 -5.60
C THR A 74 -24.55 4.91 -6.01
N ALA A 75 -24.36 6.13 -5.50
CA ALA A 75 -23.13 6.87 -5.67
C ALA A 75 -22.17 6.61 -4.51
N TYR A 76 -20.90 6.57 -4.86
CA TYR A 76 -19.78 6.43 -3.94
C TYR A 76 -18.74 7.50 -4.25
N PHE A 77 -18.27 8.22 -3.24
CA PHE A 77 -17.17 9.19 -3.38
C PHE A 77 -16.53 9.49 -2.03
N ILE A 78 -15.25 9.88 -2.08
CA ILE A 78 -14.47 10.31 -0.92
C ILE A 78 -14.78 11.79 -0.64
N VAL A 79 -14.96 12.13 0.63
CA VAL A 79 -15.17 13.50 1.12
C VAL A 79 -14.08 13.85 2.10
N THR A 80 -13.42 15.00 1.92
CA THR A 80 -12.48 15.58 2.88
C THR A 80 -13.22 16.55 3.80
N LEU A 81 -13.18 16.30 5.10
CA LEU A 81 -13.80 17.12 6.13
C LEU A 81 -12.92 18.32 6.49
N ASP A 82 -13.49 19.34 7.14
CA ASP A 82 -12.79 20.60 7.47
C ASP A 82 -11.52 20.41 8.31
N ASP A 83 -11.44 19.33 9.09
CA ASP A 83 -10.28 18.99 9.92
C ASP A 83 -9.26 18.10 9.20
N GLY A 84 -9.46 17.87 7.90
CA GLY A 84 -8.61 17.03 7.05
C GLY A 84 -8.92 15.53 7.11
N GLN A 85 -9.86 15.09 7.95
CA GLN A 85 -10.31 13.69 7.92
C GLN A 85 -10.96 13.38 6.58
N LYS A 86 -10.94 12.11 6.18
CA LYS A 86 -11.66 11.67 4.97
C LYS A 86 -12.63 10.56 5.30
N VAL A 87 -13.75 10.53 4.58
CA VAL A 87 -14.81 9.52 4.68
C VAL A 87 -15.26 9.10 3.28
N ILE A 88 -15.95 7.98 3.16
CA ILE A 88 -16.64 7.60 1.92
C ILE A 88 -18.14 7.86 2.12
N ALA A 89 -18.72 8.65 1.23
CA ALA A 89 -20.17 8.84 1.14
C ALA A 89 -20.78 7.76 0.25
N VAL A 90 -21.84 7.11 0.72
CA VAL A 90 -22.63 6.13 0.00
C VAL A 90 -24.06 6.65 -0.09
N ILE A 91 -24.50 7.05 -1.28
CA ILE A 91 -25.76 7.78 -1.48
C ILE A 91 -26.66 7.05 -2.45
N SER A 92 -27.89 6.73 -2.03
CA SER A 92 -28.89 6.06 -2.87
C SER A 92 -30.26 6.71 -2.70
N PRO A 93 -30.95 7.08 -3.80
CA PRO A 93 -32.30 7.67 -3.74
C PRO A 93 -33.34 6.78 -3.05
N SER A 94 -33.18 5.46 -3.14
CA SER A 94 -34.09 4.45 -2.58
C SER A 94 -33.68 3.92 -1.20
N GLY A 95 -32.64 4.49 -0.60
CA GLY A 95 -32.04 4.02 0.64
C GLY A 95 -30.67 3.39 0.37
N ALA A 96 -29.67 3.82 1.13
CA ALA A 96 -28.29 3.36 0.96
C ALA A 96 -28.02 2.13 1.82
N SER A 97 -27.19 1.22 1.31
CA SER A 97 -26.67 0.08 2.05
C SER A 97 -25.16 -0.01 1.87
N SER A 98 -24.49 -0.51 2.90
CA SER A 98 -23.05 -0.69 2.92
C SER A 98 -22.73 -1.99 3.65
N PRO A 99 -21.77 -2.79 3.16
CA PRO A 99 -21.28 -3.95 3.90
C PRO A 99 -20.45 -3.55 5.14
N VAL A 100 -20.09 -2.28 5.25
CA VAL A 100 -19.35 -1.71 6.37
C VAL A 100 -20.26 -0.83 7.21
N SER A 101 -20.14 -0.96 8.54
CA SER A 101 -20.86 -0.14 9.51
C SER A 101 -20.61 1.36 9.27
N PRO A 102 -21.66 2.16 9.05
CA PRO A 102 -21.51 3.59 8.87
C PRO A 102 -21.23 4.29 10.20
N LEU A 103 -20.47 5.39 10.15
CA LEU A 103 -20.30 6.31 11.28
C LEU A 103 -21.44 7.31 11.39
N ALA A 104 -22.16 7.58 10.28
CA ALA A 104 -23.36 8.41 10.27
C ALA A 104 -24.37 7.92 9.22
N THR A 105 -25.65 8.05 9.55
CA THR A 105 -26.77 7.81 8.63
C THR A 105 -27.56 9.10 8.51
N LEU A 106 -27.61 9.67 7.31
CA LEU A 106 -28.14 11.00 7.03
C LEU A 106 -29.23 10.94 5.96
N VAL A 107 -29.95 12.05 5.77
CA VAL A 107 -30.97 12.21 4.71
C VAL A 107 -32.05 11.11 4.80
N GLY A 108 -32.48 10.79 6.02
CA GLY A 108 -33.47 9.75 6.28
C GLY A 108 -33.04 8.34 5.82
N GLY A 109 -31.74 8.02 5.88
CA GLY A 109 -31.22 6.70 5.48
C GLY A 109 -30.76 6.61 4.02
N LYS A 110 -30.83 7.71 3.27
CA LYS A 110 -30.40 7.77 1.87
C LYS A 110 -28.91 8.03 1.70
N ALA A 111 -28.25 8.53 2.73
CA ALA A 111 -26.81 8.72 2.77
C ALA A 111 -26.21 7.96 3.96
N LEU A 112 -25.34 6.99 3.68
CA LEU A 112 -24.50 6.35 4.67
C LEU A 112 -23.08 6.91 4.54
N ILE A 113 -22.50 7.34 5.66
CA ILE A 113 -21.12 7.79 5.71
C ILE A 113 -20.30 6.71 6.39
N VAL A 114 -19.29 6.20 5.71
CA VAL A 114 -18.40 5.15 6.23
C VAL A 114 -16.99 5.73 6.42
N PRO A 115 -16.23 5.27 7.43
CA PRO A 115 -14.86 5.71 7.62
C PRO A 115 -13.99 5.30 6.41
N LEU A 116 -12.94 6.07 6.12
CA LEU A 116 -11.91 5.72 5.14
C LEU A 116 -10.67 5.20 5.88
N ASN A 117 -10.46 3.90 5.80
CA ASN A 117 -9.34 3.15 6.37
C ASN A 117 -8.92 2.04 5.41
N THR A 118 -7.87 1.28 5.75
CA THR A 118 -7.34 0.24 4.88
C THR A 118 -8.41 -0.76 4.41
N ALA A 119 -9.31 -1.19 5.30
CA ALA A 119 -10.36 -2.17 4.96
C ALA A 119 -11.43 -1.60 4.01
N THR A 120 -11.86 -0.36 4.25
CA THR A 120 -12.88 0.32 3.41
C THR A 120 -12.29 0.80 2.10
N ALA A 121 -11.03 1.22 2.07
CA ALA A 121 -10.31 1.51 0.83
C ALA A 121 -10.14 0.24 -0.02
N LYS A 122 -9.76 -0.88 0.60
CA LYS A 122 -9.69 -2.19 -0.08
C LYS A 122 -11.04 -2.59 -0.65
N TRP A 123 -12.12 -2.54 0.14
CA TRP A 123 -13.48 -2.79 -0.34
C TRP A 123 -13.87 -1.87 -1.51
N TYR A 124 -13.57 -0.58 -1.40
CA TYR A 124 -13.89 0.39 -2.45
C TYR A 124 -13.16 0.04 -3.76
N VAL A 125 -11.86 -0.25 -3.73
CA VAL A 125 -11.11 -0.59 -4.94
C VAL A 125 -11.32 -2.03 -5.41
N THR A 126 -11.96 -2.92 -4.67
CA THR A 126 -12.33 -4.26 -5.19
C THR A 126 -13.74 -4.29 -5.74
N GLU A 127 -14.71 -3.77 -4.98
CA GLU A 127 -16.12 -3.94 -5.28
C GLU A 127 -16.72 -2.75 -6.04
N ILE A 128 -16.23 -1.54 -5.80
CA ILE A 128 -16.88 -0.31 -6.29
C ILE A 128 -16.14 0.25 -7.51
N ALA A 129 -14.82 0.40 -7.41
CA ALA A 129 -13.99 1.06 -8.40
C ALA A 129 -12.69 0.28 -8.71
N PRO A 130 -12.77 -0.94 -9.28
CA PRO A 130 -11.60 -1.79 -9.56
C PRO A 130 -10.58 -1.25 -10.56
N HIS A 131 -10.93 -0.19 -11.29
CA HIS A 131 -9.98 0.54 -12.13
C HIS A 131 -8.94 1.33 -11.33
N PHE A 132 -9.20 1.61 -10.04
CA PHE A 132 -8.25 2.24 -9.12
C PHE A 132 -7.45 1.26 -8.26
N ALA A 133 -7.64 -0.06 -8.42
CA ALA A 133 -6.91 -1.02 -7.59
C ALA A 133 -5.44 -1.12 -8.01
N PRO A 134 -4.49 -1.17 -7.06
CA PRO A 134 -3.14 -1.68 -7.33
C PRO A 134 -3.22 -3.11 -7.86
N ARG A 135 -2.31 -3.51 -8.75
CA ARG A 135 -2.34 -4.82 -9.41
C ARG A 135 -0.98 -5.50 -9.41
N ALA A 136 -1.00 -6.82 -9.25
CA ALA A 136 0.12 -7.65 -9.64
C ALA A 136 0.19 -7.70 -11.18
N PHE A 137 1.40 -7.76 -11.71
CA PHE A 137 1.66 -7.68 -13.14
C PHE A 137 2.32 -8.94 -13.71
N GLY A 138 2.64 -9.93 -12.87
CA GLY A 138 3.42 -11.10 -13.25
C GLY A 138 4.79 -10.66 -13.75
N THR A 139 5.24 -11.25 -14.85
CA THR A 139 6.55 -10.97 -15.45
C THR A 139 6.58 -9.74 -16.37
N ALA A 140 5.51 -8.92 -16.38
CA ALA A 140 5.47 -7.76 -17.26
C ALA A 140 6.49 -6.69 -16.83
N PRO A 141 7.25 -6.10 -17.78
CA PRO A 141 8.20 -5.04 -17.49
C PRO A 141 7.52 -3.82 -16.84
N ARG A 142 8.19 -3.25 -15.83
CA ARG A 142 7.69 -2.12 -15.04
C ARG A 142 8.81 -1.38 -14.33
N LEU A 143 8.52 -0.17 -13.88
CA LEU A 143 9.40 0.65 -13.06
C LEU A 143 9.07 0.48 -11.58
N GLY A 144 10.08 0.34 -10.72
CA GLY A 144 9.93 0.55 -9.28
C GLY A 144 10.17 2.02 -8.92
N ILE A 145 9.20 2.68 -8.28
CA ILE A 145 9.27 4.11 -7.97
C ILE A 145 9.04 4.34 -6.48
N GLY A 146 10.14 4.34 -5.71
CA GLY A 146 10.12 4.61 -4.28
C GLY A 146 9.68 6.04 -3.93
N ALA A 147 8.84 6.19 -2.91
CA ALA A 147 8.30 7.48 -2.48
C ALA A 147 8.47 7.70 -0.96
N ARG A 148 9.58 8.29 -0.53
CA ARG A 148 9.82 8.61 0.90
C ARG A 148 9.11 9.88 1.37
N GLN A 149 8.55 10.66 0.45
CA GLN A 149 7.75 11.86 0.75
C GLN A 149 6.38 11.75 0.08
N THR A 150 5.44 11.18 0.82
CA THR A 150 4.14 10.74 0.31
C THR A 150 3.23 11.86 -0.16
N VAL A 151 3.32 13.05 0.43
CA VAL A 151 2.45 14.18 0.06
C VAL A 151 2.97 14.95 -1.16
N THR A 152 4.29 15.11 -1.27
CA THR A 152 4.91 16.00 -2.27
C THR A 152 5.25 15.29 -3.57
N VAL A 153 5.59 14.00 -3.53
CA VAL A 153 6.19 13.30 -4.68
C VAL A 153 5.15 12.49 -5.47
N TRP A 154 4.15 11.88 -4.81
CA TRP A 154 3.18 11.03 -5.50
C TRP A 154 2.39 11.72 -6.63
N PRO A 155 1.92 12.97 -6.49
CA PRO A 155 1.24 13.65 -7.60
C PRO A 155 2.10 13.70 -8.87
N GLY A 156 3.39 14.03 -8.73
CA GLY A 156 4.34 14.05 -9.85
C GLY A 156 4.63 12.66 -10.42
N ILE A 157 4.72 11.62 -9.56
CA ILE A 157 4.85 10.23 -10.02
C ILE A 157 3.62 9.84 -10.86
N ILE A 158 2.41 10.16 -10.38
CA ILE A 158 1.15 9.82 -11.06
C ILE A 158 1.06 10.53 -12.41
N GLU A 159 1.43 11.81 -12.48
CA GLU A 159 1.51 12.55 -13.75
C GLU A 159 2.54 11.91 -14.71
N GLY A 160 3.70 11.50 -14.20
CA GLY A 160 4.71 10.80 -14.98
C GLY A 160 4.22 9.46 -15.54
N VAL A 161 3.57 8.65 -14.71
CA VAL A 161 2.98 7.36 -15.13
C VAL A 161 1.90 7.58 -16.19
N LYS A 162 1.04 8.58 -16.02
CA LYS A 162 0.04 8.99 -17.03
C LYS A 162 0.67 9.36 -18.37
N ALA A 163 1.79 10.08 -18.34
CA ALA A 163 2.48 10.50 -19.55
C ALA A 163 3.20 9.34 -20.25
N ILE A 164 3.81 8.42 -19.50
CA ILE A 164 4.57 7.28 -20.05
C ILE A 164 3.62 6.15 -20.51
N GLY A 165 2.48 5.96 -19.83
CA GLY A 165 1.50 4.92 -20.13
C GLY A 165 1.95 3.50 -19.80
N GLY A 166 3.02 3.35 -19.02
CA GLY A 166 3.62 2.07 -18.62
C GLY A 166 3.17 1.59 -17.23
N ARG A 167 3.46 0.32 -16.93
CA ARG A 167 3.26 -0.26 -15.58
C ARG A 167 4.33 0.28 -14.63
N ALA A 168 3.93 0.61 -13.40
CA ALA A 168 4.87 1.02 -12.37
C ALA A 168 4.41 0.58 -10.97
N GLU A 169 5.36 0.20 -10.13
CA GLU A 169 5.19 0.03 -8.68
C GLU A 169 5.37 1.41 -8.04
N THR A 170 4.29 2.17 -7.97
CA THR A 170 4.32 3.57 -7.47
C THR A 170 4.14 3.66 -5.96
N ILE A 171 3.62 2.60 -5.34
CA ILE A 171 3.55 2.46 -3.88
C ILE A 171 4.65 1.47 -3.49
N GLN A 172 5.88 1.97 -3.45
CA GLN A 172 7.05 1.17 -3.10
C GLN A 172 7.90 1.92 -2.06
N ASN A 173 8.40 1.20 -1.06
CA ASN A 173 9.48 1.59 -0.16
C ASN A 173 9.91 0.34 0.64
N SER A 174 11.18 0.28 1.06
CA SER A 174 11.73 -0.88 1.76
C SER A 174 11.09 -1.09 3.14
N ALA A 175 10.60 -2.31 3.37
CA ALA A 175 10.02 -2.78 4.62
C ALA A 175 11.07 -2.81 5.73
N TYR A 176 10.66 -2.36 6.92
CA TYR A 176 11.49 -2.37 8.13
C TYR A 176 12.82 -1.58 8.02
N ARG A 177 12.96 -0.71 7.02
CA ARG A 177 14.05 0.26 6.86
C ARG A 177 13.50 1.65 6.63
N GLU A 178 12.71 1.81 5.57
CA GLU A 178 12.02 3.06 5.21
C GLU A 178 10.64 3.12 5.84
N LEU A 179 9.90 2.01 5.73
CA LEU A 179 8.62 1.77 6.39
C LEU A 179 8.85 0.94 7.66
N ALA A 180 7.89 0.98 8.58
CA ALA A 180 7.81 0.04 9.68
C ALA A 180 6.34 -0.25 10.02
N PRO A 181 6.00 -1.32 10.75
CA PRO A 181 4.65 -1.52 11.25
C PRO A 181 4.13 -0.29 12.00
N LYS A 182 2.84 0.03 11.88
CA LYS A 182 2.24 1.19 12.55
C LYS A 182 2.52 1.23 14.06
N SER A 183 2.52 0.08 14.71
CA SER A 183 2.85 -0.08 16.14
C SER A 183 4.27 0.39 16.47
N VAL A 184 5.23 0.17 15.57
CA VAL A 184 6.63 0.58 15.72
C VAL A 184 6.77 2.08 15.45
N VAL A 185 6.15 2.60 14.39
CA VAL A 185 6.20 4.03 14.05
C VAL A 185 5.59 4.91 15.15
N LEU A 186 4.55 4.41 15.81
CA LEU A 186 3.85 5.12 16.90
C LEU A 186 4.39 4.76 18.30
N ALA A 187 5.51 4.05 18.39
CA ALA A 187 6.20 3.78 19.64
C ALA A 187 7.36 4.77 19.85
N PRO A 188 7.84 4.95 21.09
CA PRO A 188 9.11 5.62 21.33
C PRO A 188 10.23 5.02 20.46
N PRO A 189 11.21 5.82 20.02
CA PRO A 189 12.30 5.33 19.18
C PRO A 189 12.98 4.11 19.79
N ILE A 190 13.12 3.06 18.99
CA ILE A 190 13.89 1.86 19.35
C ILE A 190 15.38 2.09 19.04
N GLU A 191 16.27 1.40 19.75
CA GLU A 191 17.72 1.48 19.50
C GLU A 191 18.15 0.79 18.19
N GLU A 192 17.27 0.00 17.57
CA GLU A 192 17.55 -0.67 16.32
C GLU A 192 17.69 0.36 15.17
N MET A 193 18.78 0.23 14.42
CA MET A 193 19.14 1.09 13.31
C MET A 193 19.20 0.29 12.01
N ALA A 194 18.72 0.88 10.93
CA ALA A 194 19.00 0.43 9.58
C ALA A 194 20.15 1.26 8.97
N TYR A 195 21.02 0.60 8.20
CA TYR A 195 22.03 1.31 7.43
C TYR A 195 21.49 1.70 6.07
N LEU A 196 21.66 2.98 5.71
CA LEU A 196 21.37 3.50 4.38
C LEU A 196 22.68 3.90 3.70
N PRO A 197 23.05 3.28 2.56
CA PRO A 197 24.18 3.75 1.78
C PRO A 197 24.04 5.25 1.46
N GLY A 198 25.10 6.00 1.74
CA GLY A 198 25.16 7.46 1.56
C GLY A 198 24.48 8.31 2.65
N HIS A 199 23.82 7.72 3.65
CA HIS A 199 23.18 8.47 4.75
C HIS A 199 23.60 7.98 6.14
N GLY A 200 24.15 6.77 6.26
CA GLY A 200 24.59 6.20 7.53
C GLY A 200 23.47 5.45 8.26
N ALA A 201 23.62 5.30 9.57
CA ALA A 201 22.63 4.63 10.42
C ALA A 201 21.43 5.56 10.66
N VAL A 202 20.23 5.06 10.40
CA VAL A 202 18.95 5.71 10.69
C VAL A 202 18.06 4.78 11.50
N ASN A 203 17.12 5.34 12.26
CA ASN A 203 16.14 4.53 12.97
C ASN A 203 15.28 3.73 11.99
N ILE A 204 14.82 2.55 12.42
CA ILE A 204 13.83 1.77 11.67
C ILE A 204 12.58 2.62 11.41
N GLY A 205 12.06 2.58 10.18
CA GLY A 205 10.89 3.36 9.78
C GLY A 205 11.17 4.86 9.72
N HIS A 206 12.40 5.29 9.42
CA HIS A 206 12.84 6.69 9.44
C HIS A 206 11.98 7.67 8.61
N THR A 207 11.18 7.18 7.66
CA THR A 207 10.27 8.04 6.88
C THR A 207 9.04 8.47 7.68
N GLY A 208 8.77 7.85 8.84
CA GLY A 208 7.56 8.08 9.63
C GLY A 208 6.28 7.52 9.00
N SER A 209 6.38 6.81 7.88
CA SER A 209 5.26 6.11 7.25
C SER A 209 5.17 4.68 7.76
N SER A 210 3.96 4.24 8.10
CA SER A 210 3.74 2.84 8.43
C SER A 210 3.52 2.01 7.17
N ILE A 211 3.77 0.70 7.23
CA ILE A 211 3.48 -0.21 6.10
C ILE A 211 2.00 -0.12 5.71
N GLU A 212 1.11 -0.15 6.72
CA GLU A 212 -0.33 -0.11 6.52
C GLU A 212 -0.81 1.23 5.97
N GLY A 213 -0.31 2.33 6.54
CA GLY A 213 -0.67 3.68 6.15
C GLY A 213 -0.10 4.08 4.79
N PHE A 214 1.08 3.57 4.43
CA PHE A 214 1.70 3.81 3.13
C PHE A 214 0.85 3.26 1.98
N TRP A 215 0.32 2.05 2.13
CA TRP A 215 -0.63 1.48 1.17
C TRP A 215 -1.90 2.31 1.06
N LEU A 216 -2.52 2.66 2.21
CA LEU A 216 -3.76 3.42 2.22
C LEU A 216 -3.60 4.80 1.58
N ALA A 217 -2.56 5.55 1.99
CA ALA A 217 -2.30 6.88 1.47
C ALA A 217 -1.97 6.85 -0.02
N GLY A 218 -1.18 5.86 -0.47
CA GLY A 218 -0.88 5.67 -1.89
C GLY A 218 -2.14 5.42 -2.70
N VAL A 219 -3.01 4.48 -2.28
CA VAL A 219 -4.27 4.17 -2.99
C VAL A 219 -5.20 5.39 -3.04
N VAL A 220 -5.40 6.07 -1.92
CA VAL A 220 -6.26 7.26 -1.87
C VAL A 220 -5.70 8.37 -2.76
N CYS A 221 -4.39 8.59 -2.77
CA CYS A 221 -3.75 9.57 -3.65
C CYS A 221 -3.98 9.24 -5.13
N HIS A 222 -3.89 7.96 -5.53
CA HIS A 222 -4.16 7.52 -6.90
C HIS A 222 -5.63 7.76 -7.30
N ILE A 223 -6.59 7.45 -6.42
CA ILE A 223 -8.01 7.72 -6.64
C ILE A 223 -8.25 9.22 -6.82
N GLU A 224 -7.74 10.05 -5.91
CA GLU A 224 -8.00 11.50 -5.91
C GLU A 224 -7.36 12.21 -7.10
N ASN A 225 -6.24 11.69 -7.60
CA ASN A 225 -5.60 12.20 -8.82
C ASN A 225 -6.14 11.52 -10.09
N GLY A 226 -7.16 10.65 -9.99
CA GLY A 226 -7.77 9.98 -11.13
C GLY A 226 -6.78 9.12 -11.91
N CYS A 227 -5.87 8.43 -11.24
CA CYS A 227 -4.92 7.50 -11.86
C CYS A 227 -5.65 6.21 -12.24
N THR A 228 -5.74 5.93 -13.54
CA THR A 228 -6.38 4.70 -14.06
C THR A 228 -5.38 3.80 -14.78
N GLU A 229 -4.16 4.28 -14.91
CA GLU A 229 -3.01 3.59 -15.44
C GLU A 229 -2.67 2.39 -14.54
N PRO A 230 -2.13 1.31 -15.10
CA PRO A 230 -1.74 0.15 -14.31
C PRO A 230 -0.61 0.53 -13.34
N TYR A 231 -0.91 0.53 -12.05
CA TYR A 231 0.08 0.68 -10.99
C TYR A 231 -0.01 -0.46 -9.96
N GLY A 232 1.08 -0.70 -9.24
CA GLY A 232 1.16 -1.71 -8.20
C GLY A 232 1.71 -1.15 -6.89
N ALA A 233 1.69 -2.01 -5.87
CA ALA A 233 2.25 -1.74 -4.55
C ALA A 233 3.25 -2.83 -4.19
N ASP A 234 4.52 -2.43 -4.02
CA ASP A 234 5.64 -3.30 -3.67
C ASP A 234 6.09 -3.10 -2.22
N LEU A 235 5.98 -4.17 -1.44
CA LEU A 235 6.57 -4.24 -0.11
C LEU A 235 8.03 -4.67 -0.31
N ASP A 236 8.84 -3.66 -0.61
CA ASP A 236 10.22 -3.83 -1.04
C ASP A 236 11.13 -4.32 0.10
N HIS A 237 12.17 -5.09 -0.20
CA HIS A 237 13.15 -5.64 0.76
C HIS A 237 12.57 -6.07 2.12
N VAL A 238 11.61 -7.00 2.16
CA VAL A 238 11.19 -7.66 3.42
C VAL A 238 12.37 -8.44 3.99
N PRO A 239 12.93 -8.05 5.15
CA PRO A 239 14.15 -8.68 5.66
C PRO A 239 13.86 -10.02 6.33
N VAL A 240 14.69 -11.02 6.02
CA VAL A 240 14.73 -12.31 6.71
C VAL A 240 16.10 -12.48 7.36
N LYS A 241 16.15 -12.28 8.68
CA LYS A 241 17.42 -12.29 9.43
C LYS A 241 17.87 -13.68 9.88
N SER A 242 16.95 -14.62 10.02
CA SER A 242 17.22 -15.99 10.48
C SER A 242 16.11 -16.95 10.01
N LEU A 243 16.45 -18.23 9.88
CA LEU A 243 15.51 -19.32 9.52
C LEU A 243 14.80 -19.92 10.75
N ASP A 244 15.08 -19.41 11.94
CA ASP A 244 14.37 -19.84 13.14
C ASP A 244 12.97 -19.20 13.23
N GLU A 245 12.19 -19.67 14.19
CA GLU A 245 10.82 -19.19 14.42
C GLU A 245 10.76 -17.68 14.62
N VAL A 246 11.77 -17.08 15.25
CA VAL A 246 11.83 -15.64 15.53
C VAL A 246 11.99 -14.84 14.23
N GLY A 247 12.98 -15.19 13.40
CA GLY A 247 13.24 -14.49 12.14
C GLY A 247 12.08 -14.60 11.17
N LEU A 248 11.54 -15.81 11.02
CA LEU A 248 10.41 -16.06 10.11
C LEU A 248 9.12 -15.40 10.62
N SER A 249 8.83 -15.44 11.92
CA SER A 249 7.65 -14.77 12.48
C SER A 249 7.72 -13.26 12.31
N HIS A 250 8.92 -12.67 12.39
CA HIS A 250 9.10 -11.25 12.14
C HIS A 250 8.82 -10.91 10.66
N ALA A 251 9.38 -11.66 9.71
CA ALA A 251 9.10 -11.44 8.28
C ALA A 251 7.60 -11.62 7.95
N LYS A 252 6.95 -12.66 8.51
CA LYS A 252 5.50 -12.88 8.38
C LYS A 252 4.69 -11.71 8.94
N TYR A 253 5.11 -11.15 10.08
CA TYR A 253 4.45 -9.97 10.66
C TYR A 253 4.53 -8.74 9.74
N LEU A 254 5.69 -8.50 9.11
CA LEU A 254 5.82 -7.42 8.12
C LEU A 254 4.92 -7.64 6.90
N ILE A 255 4.84 -8.89 6.42
CA ILE A 255 3.96 -9.31 5.34
C ILE A 255 2.48 -9.13 5.73
N ASP A 256 2.10 -9.40 6.98
CA ASP A 256 0.74 -9.17 7.49
C ASP A 256 0.35 -7.70 7.49
N CYS A 257 1.26 -6.82 7.93
CA CYS A 257 1.10 -5.36 7.81
C CYS A 257 0.92 -4.97 6.34
N GLY A 258 1.68 -5.60 5.43
CA GLY A 258 1.63 -5.36 4.00
C GLY A 258 0.65 -6.24 3.21
N LYS A 259 -0.31 -6.91 3.84
CA LYS A 259 -1.16 -7.92 3.16
C LYS A 259 -1.93 -7.43 1.92
N HIS A 260 -2.12 -6.12 1.80
CA HIS A 260 -2.81 -5.50 0.66
C HIS A 260 -1.87 -5.07 -0.48
N PHE A 261 -0.55 -5.16 -0.28
CA PHE A 261 0.43 -5.00 -1.34
C PHE A 261 0.23 -6.11 -2.40
N THR A 262 0.70 -5.82 -3.60
CA THR A 262 0.56 -6.68 -4.78
C THR A 262 1.88 -7.26 -5.25
N PHE A 263 2.99 -6.81 -4.68
CA PHE A 263 4.32 -7.29 -4.95
C PHE A 263 5.09 -7.36 -3.62
N PHE A 264 5.86 -8.42 -3.43
CA PHE A 264 6.68 -8.66 -2.25
C PHE A 264 8.10 -9.00 -2.70
N THR A 265 9.05 -8.15 -2.33
CA THR A 265 10.47 -8.37 -2.59
C THR A 265 11.14 -8.88 -1.32
N LEU A 266 11.69 -10.08 -1.38
CA LEU A 266 12.29 -10.74 -0.22
C LEU A 266 13.80 -10.49 -0.17
N ASP A 267 14.26 -9.92 0.94
CA ASP A 267 15.69 -9.79 1.25
C ASP A 267 16.10 -10.88 2.25
N ALA A 268 16.73 -11.92 1.73
CA ALA A 268 17.29 -13.01 2.52
C ALA A 268 18.82 -12.96 2.60
N SER A 269 19.44 -11.81 2.33
CA SER A 269 20.90 -11.64 2.28
C SER A 269 21.60 -12.04 3.58
N ALA A 270 20.96 -11.81 4.73
CA ALA A 270 21.48 -12.20 6.04
C ALA A 270 21.64 -13.72 6.22
N LEU A 271 20.99 -14.54 5.37
CA LEU A 271 21.06 -16.00 5.40
C LEU A 271 22.17 -16.59 4.50
N PHE A 272 22.90 -15.75 3.76
CA PHE A 272 23.93 -16.24 2.85
C PHE A 272 25.18 -16.68 3.62
N ASP A 273 25.60 -17.94 3.48
CA ASP A 273 26.88 -18.42 4.01
C ASP A 273 28.00 -18.22 2.97
N LEU A 274 28.61 -17.04 2.98
CA LEU A 274 29.69 -16.68 2.05
C LEU A 274 31.04 -17.32 2.38
N SER A 275 31.12 -18.10 3.46
CA SER A 275 32.36 -18.80 3.84
C SER A 275 32.60 -20.08 3.02
N THR A 276 31.66 -20.45 2.15
CA THR A 276 31.70 -21.68 1.36
C THR A 276 31.36 -21.42 -0.11
N GLU A 277 31.96 -22.20 -1.00
CA GLU A 277 31.63 -22.25 -2.42
C GLU A 277 30.49 -23.23 -2.73
N ASP A 278 30.12 -24.09 -1.76
CA ASP A 278 28.98 -24.99 -1.92
C ASP A 278 27.67 -24.18 -1.91
N LEU A 279 27.07 -24.05 -3.10
CA LEU A 279 25.84 -23.28 -3.31
C LEU A 279 24.67 -23.78 -2.45
N SER A 280 24.63 -25.07 -2.12
CA SER A 280 23.59 -25.62 -1.24
C SER A 280 23.69 -25.07 0.17
N ARG A 281 24.90 -25.01 0.71
CA ARG A 281 25.12 -24.43 2.02
C ARG A 281 25.03 -22.91 2.00
N ARG A 282 25.48 -22.27 0.91
CA ARG A 282 25.48 -20.81 0.76
C ARG A 282 24.09 -20.21 0.62
N TYR A 283 23.21 -20.80 -0.18
CA TYR A 283 21.88 -20.24 -0.49
C TYR A 283 20.70 -21.09 -0.01
N GLY A 284 20.92 -22.34 0.41
CA GLY A 284 19.86 -23.24 0.86
C GLY A 284 18.94 -22.64 1.92
N PRO A 285 19.47 -22.07 3.03
CA PRO A 285 18.65 -21.43 4.06
C PRO A 285 17.80 -20.28 3.53
N ALA A 286 18.34 -19.46 2.62
CA ALA A 286 17.61 -18.34 2.01
C ALA A 286 16.48 -18.83 1.09
N VAL A 287 16.74 -19.89 0.31
CA VAL A 287 15.71 -20.55 -0.51
C VAL A 287 14.61 -21.14 0.37
N ASP A 288 14.96 -21.80 1.48
CA ASP A 288 13.98 -22.39 2.41
C ASP A 288 13.08 -21.31 3.03
N ALA A 289 13.67 -20.19 3.47
CA ALA A 289 12.92 -19.04 3.94
C ALA A 289 11.98 -18.47 2.86
N ALA A 290 12.45 -18.34 1.62
CA ALA A 290 11.63 -17.85 0.51
C ALA A 290 10.44 -18.77 0.21
N VAL A 291 10.63 -20.09 0.26
CA VAL A 291 9.54 -21.07 0.08
C VAL A 291 8.51 -20.92 1.18
N GLU A 292 8.94 -20.79 2.43
CA GLU A 292 8.03 -20.61 3.55
C GLU A 292 7.23 -19.31 3.43
N LEU A 293 7.89 -18.19 3.16
CA LEU A 293 7.25 -16.88 3.08
C LEU A 293 6.38 -16.74 1.83
N PHE A 294 6.76 -17.31 0.69
CA PHE A 294 5.90 -17.38 -0.48
C PHE A 294 4.59 -18.13 -0.19
N ASN A 295 4.69 -19.29 0.49
CA ASN A 295 3.52 -20.06 0.89
C ASN A 295 2.66 -19.31 1.91
N TYR A 296 3.29 -18.56 2.81
CA TYR A 296 2.59 -17.70 3.76
C TYR A 296 1.82 -16.59 3.06
N ILE A 297 2.48 -15.82 2.16
CA ILE A 297 1.85 -14.78 1.33
C ILE A 297 0.67 -15.39 0.56
N ARG A 298 0.86 -16.52 -0.12
CA ARG A 298 -0.22 -17.20 -0.83
C ARG A 298 -1.42 -17.53 0.07
N SER A 299 -1.17 -17.92 1.32
CA SER A 299 -2.25 -18.24 2.26
C SER A 299 -3.06 -17.01 2.67
N ILE A 300 -2.39 -15.89 2.99
CA ILE A 300 -3.08 -14.64 3.40
C ILE A 300 -3.72 -13.91 2.22
N LYS A 301 -3.19 -14.07 0.99
CA LYS A 301 -3.76 -13.49 -0.22
C LYS A 301 -5.04 -14.19 -0.66
N ASN A 302 -5.27 -15.44 -0.20
CA ASN A 302 -6.52 -16.18 -0.42
C ASN A 302 -7.01 -16.16 -1.88
N GLY A 303 -6.08 -16.39 -2.82
CA GLY A 303 -6.36 -16.42 -4.26
C GLY A 303 -6.22 -15.07 -4.98
N GLU A 304 -6.02 -13.95 -4.26
CA GLU A 304 -5.63 -12.69 -4.90
C GLU A 304 -4.24 -12.82 -5.55
N PRO A 305 -4.05 -12.35 -6.80
CA PRO A 305 -2.74 -12.31 -7.43
C PRO A 305 -1.74 -11.47 -6.64
N PHE A 306 -0.49 -11.93 -6.63
CA PHE A 306 0.67 -11.19 -6.14
C PHE A 306 1.89 -11.56 -6.97
N ASP A 307 2.83 -10.61 -7.06
CA ASP A 307 4.16 -10.85 -7.59
C ASP A 307 5.13 -11.11 -6.44
N PHE A 308 6.17 -11.88 -6.72
CA PHE A 308 7.19 -12.24 -5.74
C PHE A 308 8.57 -12.09 -6.38
N GLU A 309 9.46 -11.38 -5.68
CA GLU A 309 10.85 -11.20 -6.07
C GLU A 309 11.76 -11.78 -5.00
N PHE A 310 12.79 -12.49 -5.44
CA PHE A 310 13.86 -12.94 -4.56
C PHE A 310 15.08 -12.07 -4.80
N SER A 311 15.52 -11.35 -3.77
CA SER A 311 16.66 -10.45 -3.90
C SER A 311 17.99 -11.07 -3.50
N LEU A 312 19.00 -10.83 -4.33
CA LEU A 312 20.40 -11.21 -4.15
C LEU A 312 21.32 -9.97 -4.14
N ASP A 313 20.77 -8.78 -4.41
CA ASP A 313 21.51 -7.54 -4.69
C ASP A 313 22.20 -6.94 -3.45
N GLU A 314 21.63 -7.11 -2.26
CA GLU A 314 22.21 -6.70 -0.97
C GLU A 314 23.30 -7.67 -0.47
N GLY A 315 23.60 -8.74 -1.23
CA GLY A 315 24.77 -9.58 -0.98
C GLY A 315 26.08 -8.79 -1.21
N PRO A 316 27.16 -9.03 -0.45
CA PRO A 316 28.38 -8.22 -0.53
C PRO A 316 29.28 -8.52 -1.74
N ALA A 317 28.91 -9.47 -2.60
CA ALA A 317 29.65 -9.86 -3.79
C ALA A 317 28.74 -9.90 -5.01
N LEU A 318 29.33 -9.73 -6.19
CA LEU A 318 28.63 -9.92 -7.46
C LEU A 318 28.01 -11.32 -7.51
N THR A 319 26.77 -11.39 -8.00
CA THR A 319 26.07 -12.66 -8.17
C THR A 319 26.58 -13.33 -9.44
N GLU A 320 27.24 -14.47 -9.30
CA GLU A 320 27.72 -15.26 -10.43
C GLU A 320 26.54 -15.94 -11.16
N PRO A 321 26.61 -16.15 -12.50
CA PRO A 321 25.54 -16.83 -13.24
C PRO A 321 25.18 -18.22 -12.70
N ALA A 322 26.14 -18.93 -12.12
CA ALA A 322 25.92 -20.24 -11.50
C ALA A 322 25.10 -20.14 -10.19
N GLU A 323 25.33 -19.10 -9.39
CA GLU A 323 24.58 -18.82 -8.16
C GLU A 323 23.13 -18.47 -8.50
N LEU A 324 22.93 -17.58 -9.47
CA LEU A 324 21.61 -17.20 -9.97
C LEU A 324 20.83 -18.43 -10.49
N ARG A 325 21.48 -19.26 -11.30
CA ARG A 325 20.88 -20.50 -11.81
C ARG A 325 20.48 -21.44 -10.67
N TYR A 326 21.36 -21.62 -9.67
CA TYR A 326 21.10 -22.48 -8.53
C TYR A 326 19.85 -22.02 -7.75
N VAL A 327 19.77 -20.73 -7.42
CA VAL A 327 18.63 -20.16 -6.67
C VAL A 327 17.33 -20.33 -7.45
N LEU A 328 17.30 -19.93 -8.73
CA LEU A 328 16.10 -20.03 -9.56
C LEU A 328 15.63 -21.48 -9.73
N GLN A 329 16.56 -22.43 -9.94
CA GLN A 329 16.22 -23.84 -10.06
C GLN A 329 15.60 -24.38 -8.77
N ASN A 330 16.21 -24.11 -7.61
CA ASN A 330 15.70 -24.62 -6.34
C ASN A 330 14.36 -23.99 -5.93
N LEU A 331 14.14 -22.70 -6.22
CA LEU A 331 12.83 -22.06 -6.02
C LEU A 331 11.77 -22.69 -6.94
N THR A 332 12.11 -22.92 -8.21
CA THR A 332 11.22 -23.55 -9.19
C THR A 332 10.86 -24.98 -8.78
N ASP A 333 11.85 -25.80 -8.40
CA ASP A 333 11.65 -27.19 -7.97
C ASP A 333 10.76 -27.29 -6.72
N LYS A 334 10.73 -26.23 -5.89
CA LYS A 334 9.88 -26.10 -4.70
C LYS A 334 8.56 -25.36 -4.97
N ASN A 335 8.20 -25.16 -6.24
CA ASN A 335 6.96 -24.51 -6.70
C ASN A 335 6.79 -23.06 -6.24
N VAL A 336 7.89 -22.31 -6.10
CA VAL A 336 7.86 -20.86 -5.89
C VAL A 336 7.83 -20.18 -7.25
N ASN A 337 6.77 -19.45 -7.54
CA ASN A 337 6.67 -18.65 -8.77
C ASN A 337 7.32 -17.28 -8.53
N VAL A 338 8.50 -17.10 -9.10
CA VAL A 338 9.29 -15.87 -9.00
C VAL A 338 9.01 -15.01 -10.23
N ALA A 339 8.44 -13.82 -10.03
CA ALA A 339 8.20 -12.87 -11.10
C ALA A 339 9.50 -12.17 -11.52
N PHE A 340 10.36 -11.86 -10.55
CA PHE A 340 11.65 -11.18 -10.73
C PHE A 340 12.72 -11.72 -9.78
N VAL A 341 13.97 -11.55 -10.17
CA VAL A 341 15.13 -11.81 -9.32
C VAL A 341 16.07 -10.63 -9.48
N ALA A 342 16.62 -10.16 -8.36
CA ALA A 342 17.53 -9.01 -8.35
C ALA A 342 18.95 -9.49 -8.01
N PRO A 343 19.78 -9.88 -9.00
CA PRO A 343 21.18 -10.21 -8.76
C PRO A 343 21.99 -8.97 -8.39
N ASN A 344 23.03 -9.13 -7.56
CA ASN A 344 24.03 -8.08 -7.40
C ASN A 344 24.89 -8.00 -8.66
N VAL A 345 24.75 -6.90 -9.40
CA VAL A 345 25.54 -6.61 -10.61
C VAL A 345 26.53 -5.45 -10.44
N GLY A 346 26.77 -5.03 -9.20
CA GLY A 346 27.75 -4.00 -8.85
C GLY A 346 27.22 -2.57 -8.84
N PHE A 347 25.90 -2.38 -8.73
CA PHE A 347 25.32 -1.04 -8.63
C PHE A 347 25.63 -0.39 -7.28
N GLU A 348 26.11 0.85 -7.33
CA GLU A 348 26.26 1.71 -6.17
C GLU A 348 25.24 2.86 -6.22
N LYS A 349 24.68 3.23 -5.06
CA LYS A 349 23.69 4.31 -5.01
C LYS A 349 24.33 5.63 -5.47
N ARG A 350 23.70 6.27 -6.47
CA ARG A 350 24.06 7.59 -7.04
C ARG A 350 25.38 7.63 -7.84
N VAL A 351 25.84 6.48 -8.32
CA VAL A 351 26.99 6.35 -9.22
C VAL A 351 26.52 5.64 -10.49
N ASP A 352 27.03 6.04 -11.65
CA ASP A 352 26.79 5.39 -12.96
C ASP A 352 27.99 4.52 -13.34
#